data_AF-A0A927ZGC1-F1
#
_entry.id   AF-A0A927ZGC1-F1
#
_cell.length_a   1.000
_cell.length_b   1.000
_cell.length_c   1.000
_cell.angle_alpha   90.00
_cell.angle_beta   90.00
_cell.angle_gamma   90.00
#
_symmetry.space_group_name_H-M   'P 1'
#
loop_
_entity.id
_entity.type
_entity.pdbx_description
1 polymer ?
#
loop_
_entity_poly.entity_id
_entity_poly.type
_entity_poly.pdbx_seq_one_letter_code
_entity_poly.pdbx_strand_id
1 'polypeptide(L)'
;MNMTNNLYSLIQYILYGDFGLLTIVPYFLFRILFPIITAFYLLQLFLIESNLLKIMSSKIDKVLKRFGLSASTLLPLLLGFGCITVALGALQLTSNIRERRIAQILLCMIIPCSAQLVINTVLVFQTSKTYLIAYIAIIGLMFLMFGFILNLCFPEHSSHQNIYCKKYKYRYYFTMPKLFPLLYKSFRSSISFLIETAIPFAVGNIIVSVLYFYGFINKLCSFTAPFFCNFLHLPADSAIIFILSIIKKDLGAASLLALFANGSFTDAQIFVCTVMLTLFVPCLASMIILFKHENKLITAGIWVLCILLSLIAGKILSSLLILPLPY
;
A
#
# COMPACT_ATOMS: atom_id res chain seq x y z
N MET A 1 11.93 -9.25 -42.89
CA MET A 1 12.91 -9.43 -41.80
C MET A 1 12.20 -9.88 -40.53
N ASN A 2 12.08 -11.21 -40.42
CA ASN A 2 11.93 -12.13 -39.28
C ASN A 2 11.05 -11.76 -38.06
N MET A 3 9.77 -12.12 -38.11
CA MET A 3 8.92 -12.29 -36.92
C MET A 3 9.42 -13.39 -35.96
N THR A 4 10.16 -14.38 -36.46
CA THR A 4 10.74 -15.48 -35.64
C THR A 4 11.88 -15.00 -34.73
N ASN A 5 12.70 -14.05 -35.20
CA ASN A 5 13.74 -13.43 -34.36
C ASN A 5 13.12 -12.58 -33.24
N ASN A 6 12.02 -11.89 -33.52
CA ASN A 6 11.28 -11.13 -32.51
C ASN A 6 10.63 -12.03 -31.44
N LEU A 7 10.12 -13.20 -31.81
CA LEU A 7 9.52 -14.14 -30.87
C LEU A 7 10.56 -14.76 -29.93
N TYR A 8 11.70 -15.19 -30.46
CA TYR A 8 12.80 -15.72 -29.62
C TYR A 8 13.39 -14.63 -28.72
N SER A 9 13.60 -13.41 -29.22
CA SER A 9 14.08 -12.30 -28.39
C SER A 9 13.06 -11.90 -27.33
N LEU A 10 11.76 -11.95 -27.64
CA LEU A 10 10.68 -11.63 -26.71
C LEU A 10 10.56 -12.70 -25.62
N ILE A 11 10.67 -13.98 -25.95
CA ILE A 11 10.67 -15.08 -24.97
C ILE A 11 11.91 -14.99 -24.07
N GLN A 12 13.09 -14.72 -24.63
CA GLN A 12 14.31 -14.50 -23.83
C GLN A 12 14.18 -13.27 -22.91
N TYR A 13 13.58 -12.18 -23.40
CA TYR A 13 13.34 -10.99 -22.60
C TYR A 13 12.32 -11.23 -21.48
N ILE A 14 11.26 -12.00 -21.73
CA ILE A 14 10.28 -12.38 -20.70
C ILE A 14 10.88 -13.32 -19.65
N LEU A 15 11.79 -14.24 -20.03
CA LEU A 15 12.39 -15.18 -19.08
C LEU A 15 13.57 -14.56 -18.29
N TYR A 16 14.44 -13.79 -18.95
CA TYR A 16 15.74 -13.34 -18.42
C TYR A 16 15.95 -11.81 -18.43
N GLY A 17 15.02 -11.00 -18.93
CA GLY A 17 15.17 -9.55 -18.99
C GLY A 17 15.10 -8.85 -17.62
N ASP A 18 15.10 -7.52 -17.63
CA ASP A 18 15.09 -6.67 -16.42
C ASP A 18 13.83 -6.84 -15.55
N PHE A 19 12.80 -7.52 -16.07
CA PHE A 19 11.59 -7.96 -15.36
C PHE A 19 11.33 -9.47 -15.56
N GLY A 20 12.40 -10.24 -15.77
CA GLY A 20 12.38 -11.66 -16.12
C GLY A 20 11.60 -12.53 -15.14
N LEU A 21 10.74 -13.39 -15.68
CA LEU A 21 9.89 -14.29 -14.90
C LEU A 21 10.74 -15.28 -14.07
N LEU A 22 11.81 -15.83 -14.64
CA LEU A 22 12.58 -16.89 -13.99
C LEU A 22 13.64 -16.37 -13.03
N THR A 23 14.06 -15.11 -13.18
CA THR A 23 15.11 -14.50 -12.36
C THR A 23 14.51 -13.68 -11.22
N ILE A 24 13.64 -12.71 -11.54
CA ILE A 24 13.16 -11.72 -10.56
C ILE A 24 12.04 -12.27 -9.70
N VAL A 25 11.13 -13.08 -10.25
CA VAL A 25 10.00 -13.63 -9.49
C VAL A 25 10.47 -14.53 -8.33
N PRO A 26 11.30 -15.57 -8.53
CA PRO A 26 11.74 -16.41 -7.43
C PRO A 26 12.68 -15.68 -6.48
N TYR A 27 13.58 -14.84 -7.01
CA TYR A 27 14.45 -14.02 -6.19
C TYR A 27 13.66 -13.10 -5.25
N PHE A 28 12.67 -12.38 -5.78
CA PHE A 28 11.86 -11.45 -4.98
C PHE A 28 10.97 -12.21 -3.99
N LEU A 29 10.30 -13.29 -4.42
CA LEU A 29 9.43 -14.08 -3.56
C LEU A 29 10.19 -14.71 -2.39
N PHE A 30 11.30 -15.41 -2.67
CA PHE A 30 12.01 -16.15 -1.63
C PHE A 30 12.96 -15.28 -0.81
N ARG A 31 13.68 -14.34 -1.43
CA ARG A 31 14.73 -13.58 -0.74
C ARG A 31 14.22 -12.34 -0.03
N ILE A 32 13.26 -11.63 -0.62
CA ILE A 32 12.77 -10.35 -0.10
C ILE A 32 11.42 -10.56 0.60
N LEU A 33 10.44 -11.13 -0.11
CA LEU A 33 9.06 -11.15 0.35
C LEU A 33 8.85 -12.13 1.51
N PHE A 34 9.35 -13.36 1.41
CA PHE A 34 9.18 -14.39 2.43
C PHE A 34 9.65 -13.97 3.85
N PRO A 35 10.88 -13.45 4.06
CA PRO A 35 11.32 -13.05 5.41
C PRO A 35 10.51 -11.87 5.97
N ILE A 36 10.12 -10.91 5.11
CA ILE A 36 9.33 -9.75 5.53
C ILE A 36 7.93 -10.19 5.99
N ILE A 37 7.28 -11.04 5.20
CA ILE A 37 5.91 -11.51 5.48
C ILE A 37 5.87 -12.43 6.71
N THR A 38 6.86 -13.32 6.86
CA THR A 38 6.97 -14.18 8.05
C THR A 38 7.16 -13.38 9.32
N ALA A 39 8.02 -12.36 9.31
CA ALA A 39 8.20 -11.44 10.44
C ALA A 39 6.90 -10.68 10.75
N PHE A 40 6.20 -10.19 9.71
CA PHE A 40 4.94 -9.48 9.88
C PHE A 40 3.83 -10.36 10.47
N TYR A 41 3.59 -11.56 9.92
CA TYR A 41 2.60 -12.49 10.46
C TYR A 41 2.93 -12.96 11.87
N LEU A 42 4.21 -13.06 12.21
CA LEU A 42 4.66 -13.43 13.54
C LEU A 42 4.24 -12.34 14.54
N LEU A 43 4.56 -11.08 14.24
CA LEU A 43 4.18 -9.93 15.07
C LEU A 43 2.66 -9.78 15.16
N GLN A 44 1.96 -10.04 14.07
CA GLN A 44 0.50 -9.96 14.02
C GLN A 44 -0.17 -11.05 14.85
N LEU A 45 0.25 -12.31 14.69
CA LEU A 45 -0.27 -13.43 15.49
C LEU A 45 0.07 -13.23 16.97
N PHE A 46 1.23 -12.67 17.28
CA PHE A 46 1.58 -12.28 18.64
C PHE A 46 0.58 -11.27 19.21
N LEU A 47 0.23 -10.21 18.48
CA LEU A 47 -0.76 -9.22 18.91
C LEU A 47 -2.17 -9.80 19.09
N ILE A 48 -2.56 -10.76 18.25
CA ILE A 48 -3.88 -11.40 18.28
C ILE A 48 -3.97 -12.40 19.44
N GLU A 49 -3.00 -13.32 19.56
CA GLU A 49 -3.01 -14.39 20.57
C GLU A 49 -2.74 -13.84 21.98
N SER A 50 -2.01 -12.74 22.09
CA SER A 50 -1.78 -12.08 23.40
C SER A 50 -2.97 -11.31 23.97
N ASN A 51 -4.08 -11.25 23.23
CA ASN A 51 -5.22 -10.38 23.49
C ASN A 51 -4.88 -8.87 23.55
N LEU A 52 -3.64 -8.47 23.22
CA LEU A 52 -3.25 -7.05 23.17
C LEU A 52 -4.16 -6.26 22.24
N LEU A 53 -4.49 -6.83 21.08
CA LEU A 53 -5.35 -6.17 20.11
C LEU A 53 -6.77 -5.90 20.66
N LYS A 54 -7.31 -6.81 21.49
CA LYS A 54 -8.61 -6.63 22.15
C LYS A 54 -8.55 -5.58 23.27
N ILE A 55 -7.44 -5.52 23.99
CA ILE A 55 -7.21 -4.48 25.00
C ILE A 55 -7.11 -3.10 24.33
N MET A 56 -6.32 -2.99 23.26
CA MET A 56 -6.16 -1.77 22.49
C MET A 56 -7.50 -1.34 21.86
N SER A 57 -8.28 -2.27 21.30
CA SER A 57 -9.59 -1.95 20.72
C SER A 57 -10.54 -1.33 21.74
N SER A 58 -10.57 -1.83 22.98
CA SER A 58 -11.42 -1.29 24.04
C SER A 58 -11.05 0.15 24.44
N LYS A 59 -9.76 0.51 24.38
CA LYS A 59 -9.27 1.86 24.70
C LYS A 59 -9.46 2.83 23.53
N ILE A 60 -9.22 2.35 22.31
CA ILE A 60 -9.26 3.15 21.08
C ILE A 60 -10.69 3.30 20.54
N ASP A 61 -11.67 2.52 21.02
CA ASP A 61 -13.08 2.58 20.59
C ASP A 61 -13.65 4.01 20.60
N LYS A 62 -13.33 4.81 21.63
CA LYS A 62 -13.75 6.22 21.71
C LYS A 62 -13.15 7.08 20.60
N VAL A 63 -11.91 6.79 20.20
CA VAL A 63 -11.20 7.51 19.14
C VAL A 63 -11.72 7.07 17.77
N LEU A 64 -11.88 5.76 17.54
CA LEU A 64 -12.45 5.19 16.31
C LEU A 64 -13.85 5.74 16.02
N LYS A 65 -14.69 5.89 17.05
CA LYS A 65 -16.02 6.50 16.90
C LYS A 65 -15.99 7.94 16.38
N ARG A 66 -14.93 8.71 16.65
CA ARG A 66 -14.76 10.06 16.06
C ARG A 66 -14.50 10.02 14.55
N PHE A 67 -14.01 8.89 14.05
CA PHE A 67 -13.78 8.62 12.64
C PHE A 67 -14.91 7.79 12.00
N GLY A 68 -16.04 7.58 12.70
CA GLY A 68 -17.16 6.79 12.20
C GLY A 68 -16.86 5.30 12.09
N LEU A 69 -15.89 4.79 12.85
CA LEU A 69 -15.44 3.40 12.85
C LEU A 69 -15.73 2.73 14.20
N SER A 70 -15.89 1.41 14.19
CA SER A 70 -16.07 0.59 15.40
C SER A 70 -14.83 -0.23 15.72
N ALA A 71 -14.70 -0.70 16.97
CA ALA A 71 -13.64 -1.61 17.40
C ALA A 71 -13.51 -2.88 16.53
N SER A 72 -14.59 -3.31 15.86
CA SER A 72 -14.61 -4.43 14.90
C SER A 72 -13.73 -4.18 13.66
N THR A 73 -13.64 -2.93 13.21
CA THR A 73 -12.82 -2.52 12.05
C THR A 73 -11.34 -2.30 12.39
N LEU A 74 -10.97 -2.23 13.67
CA LEU A 74 -9.57 -2.06 14.09
C LEU A 74 -8.69 -3.25 13.66
N LEU A 75 -9.21 -4.47 13.77
CA LEU A 75 -8.46 -5.67 13.38
C LEU A 75 -8.15 -5.68 11.87
N PRO A 76 -9.12 -5.46 10.96
CA PRO A 76 -8.83 -5.28 9.53
C PRO A 76 -7.91 -4.09 9.21
N LEU A 77 -8.03 -2.96 9.91
CA LEU A 77 -7.11 -1.83 9.73
C LEU A 77 -5.66 -2.22 10.06
N LEU A 78 -5.46 -2.99 11.15
CA LEU A 78 -4.14 -3.50 11.52
C LEU A 78 -3.62 -4.57 10.56
N LEU A 79 -4.49 -5.43 10.02
CA LEU A 79 -4.18 -6.37 8.93
C LEU A 79 -3.66 -5.64 7.68
N GLY A 80 -4.15 -4.41 7.43
CA GLY A 80 -3.79 -3.59 6.28
C GLY A 80 -2.32 -3.22 6.18
N PHE A 81 -1.65 -3.01 7.31
CA PHE A 81 -0.20 -2.75 7.36
C PHE A 81 0.63 -3.93 6.84
N GLY A 82 0.04 -5.13 6.74
CA GLY A 82 0.64 -6.29 6.10
C GLY A 82 0.35 -6.30 4.62
N CYS A 83 -0.89 -6.68 4.28
CA CYS A 83 -1.35 -6.71 2.91
C CYS A 83 -2.78 -6.14 2.82
N ILE A 84 -2.93 -5.10 2.02
CA ILE A 84 -4.21 -4.41 1.81
C ILE A 84 -5.27 -5.38 1.26
N THR A 85 -4.88 -6.34 0.41
CA THR A 85 -5.82 -7.31 -0.18
C THR A 85 -6.51 -8.18 0.87
N VAL A 86 -5.74 -8.73 1.81
CA VAL A 86 -6.24 -9.58 2.91
C VAL A 86 -7.11 -8.75 3.86
N ALA A 87 -6.70 -7.51 4.14
CA ALA A 87 -7.47 -6.59 4.97
C ALA A 87 -8.84 -6.23 4.35
N LEU A 88 -8.88 -5.99 3.04
CA LEU A 88 -10.12 -5.73 2.30
C LEU A 88 -11.06 -6.94 2.32
N GLY A 89 -10.52 -8.16 2.25
CA GLY A 89 -11.29 -9.39 2.43
C GLY A 89 -11.87 -9.49 3.86
N ALA A 90 -11.04 -9.25 4.87
CA ALA A 90 -11.47 -9.31 6.27
C ALA A 90 -12.56 -8.27 6.62
N LEU A 91 -12.53 -7.09 6.00
CA LEU A 91 -13.55 -6.05 6.18
C LEU A 91 -14.96 -6.47 5.75
N GLN A 92 -15.09 -7.50 4.92
CA GLN A 92 -16.40 -8.00 4.49
C GLN A 92 -17.15 -8.73 5.60
N LEU A 93 -16.44 -9.19 6.62
CA LEU A 93 -17.01 -9.80 7.82
C LEU A 93 -17.67 -8.74 8.72
N THR A 94 -17.40 -7.45 8.50
CA THR A 94 -18.04 -6.35 9.22
C THR A 94 -19.48 -6.16 8.74
N SER A 95 -20.44 -6.16 9.66
CA SER A 95 -21.88 -6.03 9.37
C SER A 95 -22.27 -4.66 8.83
N ASN A 96 -21.59 -3.61 9.28
CA ASN A 96 -21.96 -2.23 8.98
C ASN A 96 -21.34 -1.78 7.65
N ILE A 97 -22.20 -1.58 6.63
CA ILE A 97 -21.78 -1.17 5.28
C ILE A 97 -21.03 0.18 5.29
N ARG A 98 -21.46 1.11 6.15
CA ARG A 98 -20.88 2.43 6.32
C ARG A 98 -19.45 2.34 6.84
N GLU A 99 -19.27 1.67 7.98
CA GLU A 99 -17.95 1.46 8.60
C GLU A 99 -17.01 0.71 7.65
N ARG A 100 -17.55 -0.30 6.96
CA ARG A 100 -16.81 -1.07 5.96
C ARG A 100 -16.27 -0.17 4.85
N ARG A 101 -17.10 0.69 4.26
CA ARG A 101 -16.66 1.60 3.19
C ARG A 101 -15.65 2.63 3.67
N ILE A 102 -15.87 3.24 4.83
CA ILE A 102 -14.91 4.18 5.43
C ILE A 102 -13.55 3.47 5.62
N ALA A 103 -13.53 2.27 6.20
CA ALA A 103 -12.31 1.51 6.42
C ALA A 103 -11.63 1.08 5.11
N GLN A 104 -12.39 0.69 4.09
CA GLN A 104 -11.85 0.35 2.76
C GLN A 104 -11.14 1.54 2.10
N ILE A 105 -11.74 2.73 2.15
CA ILE A 105 -11.15 3.95 1.59
C ILE A 105 -9.86 4.29 2.33
N LEU A 106 -9.90 4.27 3.66
CA LEU A 106 -8.74 4.55 4.52
C LEU A 106 -7.58 3.57 4.29
N LEU A 107 -7.89 2.28 4.15
CA LEU A 107 -6.91 1.24 3.82
C LEU A 107 -6.25 1.45 2.45
N CYS A 108 -7.05 1.76 1.42
CA CYS A 108 -6.51 1.92 0.07
C CYS A 108 -5.63 3.16 -0.06
N MET A 109 -5.94 4.19 0.73
CA MET A 109 -5.40 5.53 0.56
C MET A 109 -4.24 5.85 1.50
N ILE A 110 -4.30 5.46 2.77
CA ILE A 110 -3.39 6.01 3.80
C ILE A 110 -2.48 4.96 4.38
N ILE A 111 -2.93 3.71 4.43
CA ILE A 111 -2.19 2.63 5.09
C ILE A 111 -1.15 2.08 4.11
N PRO A 112 0.16 2.30 4.38
CA PRO A 112 1.21 1.68 3.58
C PRO A 112 1.23 0.16 3.82
N CYS A 113 1.42 -0.61 2.76
CA CYS A 113 1.67 -2.05 2.89
C CYS A 113 3.06 -2.31 3.50
N SER A 114 3.30 -3.54 3.96
CA SER A 114 4.55 -3.91 4.65
C SER A 114 5.80 -3.60 3.82
N ALA A 115 5.76 -3.82 2.50
CA ALA A 115 6.87 -3.51 1.61
C ALA A 115 7.15 -1.99 1.52
N GLN A 116 6.09 -1.17 1.42
CA GLN A 116 6.23 0.28 1.40
C GLN A 116 6.73 0.83 2.74
N LEU A 117 6.27 0.27 3.87
CA LEU A 117 6.77 0.64 5.18
C LEU A 117 8.28 0.50 5.26
N VAL A 118 8.83 -0.63 4.84
CA VAL A 118 10.29 -0.88 4.88
C VAL A 118 11.02 0.10 3.97
N ILE A 119 10.62 0.19 2.70
CA ILE A 119 11.33 1.00 1.70
C ILE A 119 11.28 2.49 2.07
N ASN A 120 10.11 3.01 2.43
CA ASN A 120 9.95 4.41 2.83
C ASN A 120 10.75 4.73 4.09
N THR A 121 10.82 3.80 5.05
CA THR A 121 11.64 4.00 6.25
C THR A 121 13.13 4.07 5.89
N VAL A 122 13.61 3.18 5.02
CA VAL A 122 15.02 3.17 4.58
C VAL A 122 15.38 4.48 3.87
N LEU A 123 14.56 4.92 2.91
CA LEU A 123 14.82 6.12 2.11
C LEU A 123 14.83 7.38 2.98
N VAL A 124 13.83 7.53 3.84
CA VAL A 124 13.70 8.72 4.66
C VAL A 124 14.76 8.73 5.78
N PHE A 125 15.24 7.57 6.22
CA PHE A 125 16.37 7.49 7.12
C PHE A 125 17.69 7.88 6.45
N GLN A 126 17.85 7.62 5.15
CA GLN A 126 19.04 7.94 4.38
C GLN A 126 19.15 9.42 3.99
N THR A 127 18.04 10.15 3.87
CA THR A 127 18.06 11.59 3.59
C THR A 127 18.37 12.40 4.85
N SER A 128 17.44 12.46 5.81
CA SER A 128 17.67 13.13 7.11
C SER A 128 16.62 12.79 8.16
N LYS A 129 16.98 12.95 9.44
CA LYS A 129 16.05 12.74 10.57
C LYS A 129 14.84 13.69 10.53
N THR A 130 14.98 14.89 9.96
CA THR A 130 13.87 15.85 9.87
C THR A 130 12.80 15.38 8.89
N TYR A 131 13.21 14.80 7.76
CA TYR A 131 12.28 14.19 6.80
C TYR A 131 11.53 13.00 7.42
N LEU A 132 12.16 12.22 8.31
CA LEU A 132 11.48 11.11 9.00
C LEU A 132 10.32 11.58 9.87
N ILE A 133 10.57 12.59 10.68
CA ILE A 133 9.55 13.17 11.55
C ILE A 133 8.45 13.83 10.70
N ALA A 134 8.83 14.54 9.63
CA ALA A 134 7.88 15.15 8.70
C ALA A 134 7.01 14.09 8.00
N TYR A 135 7.57 12.97 7.56
CA TYR A 135 6.83 11.87 6.93
C TYR A 135 5.77 11.30 7.87
N ILE A 136 6.15 10.97 9.11
CA ILE A 136 5.22 10.43 10.12
C ILE A 136 4.15 11.46 10.46
N ALA A 137 4.53 12.74 10.63
CA ALA A 137 3.60 13.82 10.93
C ALA A 137 2.58 14.03 9.79
N ILE A 138 3.04 14.06 8.53
CA ILE A 138 2.17 14.26 7.36
C ILE A 138 1.21 13.09 7.19
N ILE A 139 1.70 11.84 7.21
CA ILE A 139 0.81 10.67 7.08
C ILE A 139 -0.16 10.58 8.25
N GLY A 140 0.30 10.85 9.47
CA GLY A 140 -0.56 10.89 10.66
C GLY A 140 -1.64 11.96 10.55
N LEU A 141 -1.28 13.16 10.11
CA LEU A 141 -2.23 14.26 9.90
C LEU A 141 -3.22 13.92 8.78
N MET A 142 -2.76 13.34 7.68
CA MET A 142 -3.65 12.89 6.59
C MET A 142 -4.61 11.80 7.08
N PHE A 143 -4.14 10.82 7.87
CA PHE A 143 -5.00 9.82 8.48
C PHE A 143 -6.13 10.45 9.31
N LEU A 144 -5.79 11.42 10.17
CA LEU A 144 -6.77 12.14 10.99
C LEU A 144 -7.74 12.95 10.13
N MET A 145 -7.23 13.70 9.14
CA MET A 145 -8.02 14.54 8.26
C MET A 145 -8.99 13.72 7.42
N PHE A 146 -8.52 12.69 6.71
CA PHE A 146 -9.40 11.84 5.89
C PHE A 146 -10.35 11.01 6.73
N GLY A 147 -9.91 10.49 7.88
CA GLY A 147 -10.83 9.82 8.80
C GLY A 147 -11.99 10.71 9.21
N PHE A 148 -11.72 11.99 9.49
CA PHE A 148 -12.76 12.95 9.86
C PHE A 148 -13.64 13.32 8.67
N ILE A 149 -13.04 13.65 7.52
CA ILE A 149 -13.75 13.99 6.27
C ILE A 149 -14.68 12.85 5.84
N LEU A 150 -14.22 11.60 5.91
CA LEU A 150 -15.02 10.43 5.55
C LEU A 150 -16.19 10.21 6.51
N ASN A 151 -16.00 10.49 7.81
CA ASN A 151 -17.09 10.43 8.79
C ASN A 151 -18.19 11.47 8.47
N LEU A 152 -17.79 12.67 8.00
CA LEU A 152 -18.74 13.69 7.56
C LEU A 152 -19.41 13.33 6.23
N CYS A 153 -18.66 12.79 5.26
CA CYS A 153 -19.16 12.48 3.92
C CYS A 153 -20.18 11.32 3.92
N PHE A 154 -20.00 10.37 4.84
CA PHE A 154 -20.98 9.32 5.10
C PHE A 154 -21.65 9.60 6.44
N PRO A 155 -22.63 10.51 6.56
CA PRO A 155 -23.29 10.78 7.83
C PRO A 155 -24.17 9.59 8.25
N GLU A 156 -24.29 9.39 9.56
CA GLU A 156 -25.10 8.33 10.15
C GLU A 156 -26.59 8.66 9.95
N HIS A 157 -27.31 7.87 9.15
CA HIS A 157 -28.76 7.91 9.19
C HIS A 157 -29.23 7.23 10.46
N SER A 158 -29.61 8.06 11.44
CA SER A 158 -30.27 7.75 12.71
C SER A 158 -31.32 6.65 12.55
N SER A 159 -30.91 5.39 12.65
CA SER A 159 -31.81 4.25 12.66
C SER A 159 -31.22 3.14 13.53
N HIS A 160 -31.50 3.25 14.84
CA HIS A 160 -31.65 2.11 15.75
C HIS A 160 -30.59 1.00 15.75
N GLN A 161 -29.29 1.30 15.92
CA GLN A 161 -28.31 0.25 16.24
C GLN A 161 -27.34 0.58 17.38
N ASN A 162 -27.90 1.15 18.45
CA ASN A 162 -27.36 1.02 19.81
C ASN A 162 -27.53 -0.40 20.40
N ILE A 163 -27.95 -1.41 19.62
CA ILE A 163 -28.45 -2.69 20.16
C ILE A 163 -27.44 -3.86 20.08
N TYR A 164 -26.39 -3.82 19.26
CA TYR A 164 -25.48 -4.98 19.15
C TYR A 164 -24.02 -4.75 19.53
N CYS A 165 -23.65 -3.54 19.98
CA CYS A 165 -22.51 -3.43 20.90
C CYS A 165 -22.96 -3.90 22.28
N LYS A 166 -23.23 -5.22 22.41
CA LYS A 166 -23.13 -5.88 23.71
C LYS A 166 -21.76 -5.47 24.20
N LYS A 167 -21.72 -4.60 25.23
CA LYS A 167 -20.53 -4.30 26.00
C LYS A 167 -20.12 -5.64 26.58
N TYR A 168 -19.35 -6.36 25.80
CA TYR A 168 -18.61 -7.51 26.22
C TYR A 168 -17.52 -6.93 27.12
N LYS A 169 -17.91 -6.73 28.38
CA LYS A 169 -17.07 -6.36 29.52
C LYS A 169 -16.18 -7.56 29.85
N TYR A 170 -15.53 -8.14 28.84
CA TYR A 170 -14.49 -9.13 29.07
C TYR A 170 -13.28 -8.33 29.50
N ARG A 171 -12.87 -8.55 30.76
CA ARG A 171 -11.58 -8.11 31.25
C ARG A 171 -10.55 -8.97 30.55
N TYR A 172 -10.08 -8.51 29.39
CA TYR A 172 -9.04 -9.21 28.64
C TYR A 172 -7.73 -9.06 29.40
N TYR A 173 -7.24 -10.17 29.94
CA TYR A 173 -5.90 -10.24 30.52
C TYR A 173 -4.91 -10.52 29.41
N PHE A 174 -3.77 -9.84 29.48
CA PHE A 174 -2.63 -10.17 28.65
C PHE A 174 -2.26 -11.63 28.89
N THR A 175 -2.31 -12.43 27.83
CA THR A 175 -1.94 -13.85 27.88
C THR A 175 -0.65 -14.00 27.09
N MET A 176 0.42 -14.52 27.69
CA MET A 176 1.65 -14.77 26.91
C MET A 176 1.38 -15.88 25.89
N PRO A 177 1.51 -15.62 24.57
CA PRO A 177 1.32 -16.66 23.57
C PRO A 177 2.49 -17.63 23.59
N LYS A 178 2.21 -18.92 23.32
CA LYS A 178 3.25 -19.95 23.23
C LYS A 178 4.08 -19.72 21.96
N LEU A 179 5.39 -19.60 22.10
CA LEU A 179 6.32 -19.29 21.00
C LEU A 179 6.27 -20.33 19.87
N PHE A 180 6.33 -21.62 20.17
CA PHE A 180 6.37 -22.68 19.15
C PHE A 180 5.14 -22.72 18.23
N PRO A 181 3.89 -22.79 18.74
CA PRO A 181 2.69 -22.72 17.90
C PRO A 181 2.61 -21.43 17.09
N LEU A 182 3.04 -20.30 17.67
CA LEU A 182 3.01 -19.00 17.03
C LEU A 182 3.96 -18.93 15.83
N LEU A 183 5.20 -19.43 15.98
CA LEU A 183 6.13 -19.53 14.85
C LEU A 183 5.59 -20.48 13.77
N TYR A 184 5.16 -21.68 14.14
CA TYR A 184 4.65 -22.67 13.18
C TYR A 184 3.46 -22.13 12.38
N LYS A 185 2.50 -21.50 13.06
CA LYS A 185 1.31 -20.90 12.45
C LYS A 185 1.65 -19.70 11.57
N SER A 186 2.61 -18.86 11.99
CA SER A 186 3.12 -17.75 11.18
C SER A 186 3.77 -18.25 9.88
N PHE A 187 4.66 -19.25 10.00
CA PHE A 187 5.33 -19.86 8.84
C PHE A 187 4.33 -20.48 7.87
N ARG A 188 3.37 -21.27 8.39
CA ARG A 188 2.34 -21.91 7.55
C ARG A 188 1.47 -20.87 6.82
N SER A 189 1.08 -19.81 7.52
CA SER A 189 0.28 -18.72 6.93
C SER A 189 1.07 -17.97 5.85
N SER A 190 2.36 -17.74 6.09
CA SER A 190 3.26 -17.07 5.13
C SER A 190 3.46 -17.90 3.86
N ILE A 191 3.62 -19.22 3.98
CA ILE A 191 3.72 -20.13 2.83
C ILE A 191 2.41 -20.13 2.03
N SER A 192 1.26 -20.22 2.72
CA SER A 192 -0.05 -20.18 2.06
C SER A 192 -0.23 -18.88 1.26
N PHE A 193 0.13 -17.74 1.87
CA PHE A 193 0.09 -16.44 1.21
C PHE A 193 1.03 -16.39 -0.01
N LEU A 194 2.24 -16.94 0.11
CA LEU A 194 3.23 -16.90 -0.96
C LEU A 194 2.77 -17.72 -2.17
N ILE A 195 2.14 -18.88 -1.95
CA ILE A 195 1.56 -19.70 -3.03
C ILE A 195 0.40 -18.96 -3.72
N GLU A 196 -0.51 -18.37 -2.94
CA GLU A 196 -1.65 -17.63 -3.48
C GLU A 196 -1.23 -16.37 -4.26
N THR A 197 -0.16 -15.70 -3.81
CA THR A 197 0.35 -14.49 -4.46
C THR A 197 1.34 -14.75 -5.60
N ALA A 198 1.97 -15.93 -5.68
CA ALA A 198 2.93 -16.25 -6.72
C ALA A 198 2.31 -16.21 -8.12
N ILE A 199 1.07 -16.69 -8.29
CA ILE A 199 0.37 -16.70 -9.58
C ILE A 199 0.12 -15.27 -10.09
N PRO A 200 -0.55 -14.37 -9.35
CA PRO A 200 -0.73 -12.99 -9.81
C PRO A 200 0.60 -12.24 -9.95
N PHE A 201 1.63 -12.61 -9.17
CA PHE A 201 2.98 -12.07 -9.33
C PHE A 201 3.59 -12.44 -10.69
N ALA A 202 3.52 -13.73 -11.06
CA ALA A 202 4.03 -14.23 -12.33
C ALA A 202 3.31 -13.57 -13.52
N VAL A 203 1.98 -13.51 -13.48
CA VAL A 203 1.16 -12.87 -14.52
C VAL A 203 1.49 -11.38 -14.65
N GLY A 204 1.60 -10.67 -13.53
CA GLY A 204 1.95 -9.25 -13.53
C GLY A 204 3.31 -8.96 -14.17
N ASN A 205 4.33 -9.78 -13.89
CA ASN A 205 5.65 -9.63 -14.50
C ASN A 205 5.63 -9.94 -16.00
N ILE A 206 4.91 -10.98 -16.44
CA ILE A 206 4.76 -11.26 -17.88
C ILE A 206 4.15 -10.05 -18.59
N ILE A 207 3.08 -9.48 -18.04
CA ILE A 207 2.42 -8.30 -18.61
C ILE A 207 3.41 -7.13 -18.69
N VAL A 208 4.11 -6.81 -17.60
CA VAL A 208 5.10 -5.71 -17.57
C VAL A 208 6.20 -5.95 -18.59
N SER A 209 6.78 -7.14 -18.64
CA SER A 209 7.86 -7.50 -19.58
C SER A 209 7.43 -7.36 -21.03
N VAL A 210 6.21 -7.79 -21.36
CA VAL A 210 5.63 -7.62 -22.70
C VAL A 210 5.44 -6.14 -23.02
N LEU A 211 4.83 -5.36 -22.11
CA LEU A 211 4.60 -3.92 -22.30
C LEU A 211 5.91 -3.14 -22.43
N TYR A 212 6.94 -3.54 -21.69
CA TYR A 212 8.27 -2.94 -21.75
C TYR A 212 8.95 -3.26 -23.08
N PHE A 213 8.88 -4.51 -23.54
CA PHE A 213 9.44 -4.94 -24.83
C PHE A 213 8.85 -4.17 -26.01
N TYR A 214 7.53 -3.91 -26.01
CA TYR A 214 6.88 -3.08 -27.03
C TYR A 214 7.16 -1.57 -26.89
N GLY A 215 7.93 -1.16 -25.88
CA GLY A 215 8.22 0.26 -25.60
C GLY A 215 7.01 1.06 -25.15
N PHE A 216 5.90 0.40 -24.78
CA PHE A 216 4.67 1.08 -24.36
C PHE A 216 4.87 1.82 -23.04
N ILE A 217 5.62 1.23 -22.11
CA ILE A 217 5.98 1.88 -20.84
C ILE A 217 6.81 3.14 -21.10
N ASN A 218 7.79 3.09 -22.00
CA ASN A 218 8.63 4.26 -22.31
C ASN A 218 7.82 5.37 -23.01
N LYS A 219 6.86 5.03 -23.86
CA LYS A 219 5.90 5.99 -24.44
C LYS A 219 4.99 6.61 -23.37
N LEU A 220 4.50 5.82 -22.42
CA LEU A 220 3.74 6.33 -21.27
C LEU A 220 4.58 7.25 -20.37
N CYS A 221 5.83 6.88 -20.10
CA CYS A 221 6.76 7.70 -19.33
C CYS A 221 7.01 9.04 -20.02
N SER A 222 7.33 9.05 -21.31
CA SER A 222 7.54 10.31 -22.06
C SER A 222 6.27 11.16 -22.17
N PHE A 223 5.08 10.55 -22.27
CA PHE A 223 3.81 11.26 -22.26
C PHE A 223 3.47 11.87 -20.88
N THR A 224 3.79 11.17 -19.80
CA THR A 224 3.52 11.63 -18.42
C THR A 224 4.66 12.46 -17.81
N ALA A 225 5.87 12.40 -18.37
CA ALA A 225 7.03 13.19 -17.96
C ALA A 225 6.76 14.70 -17.90
N PRO A 226 6.16 15.37 -18.93
CA PRO A 226 5.91 16.80 -18.85
C PRO A 226 4.94 17.15 -17.71
N PHE A 227 4.06 16.23 -17.35
CA PHE A 227 3.17 16.41 -16.20
C PHE A 227 3.95 16.35 -14.88
N PHE A 228 4.85 15.37 -14.67
CA PHE A 228 5.66 15.31 -13.45
C PHE A 228 6.70 16.43 -13.35
N CYS A 229 7.34 16.81 -14.47
CA CYS A 229 8.33 17.89 -14.50
C CYS A 229 7.67 19.27 -14.30
N ASN A 230 6.64 19.61 -15.07
CA ASN A 230 6.06 20.96 -15.00
C ASN A 230 5.12 21.13 -13.81
N PHE A 231 4.36 20.09 -13.46
CA PHE A 231 3.39 20.20 -12.37
C PHE A 231 4.07 19.95 -11.01
N LEU A 232 4.91 18.92 -10.88
CA LEU A 232 5.51 18.52 -9.60
C LEU A 232 6.99 18.93 -9.43
N HIS A 233 7.67 19.50 -10.44
CA HIS A 233 9.11 19.80 -10.40
C HIS A 233 9.98 18.58 -10.04
N LEU A 234 9.54 17.40 -10.48
CA LEU A 234 10.27 16.13 -10.33
C LEU A 234 11.04 15.79 -11.61
N PRO A 235 12.17 15.08 -11.52
CA PRO A 235 12.89 14.61 -12.70
C PRO A 235 12.02 13.65 -13.52
N ALA A 236 12.26 13.58 -14.83
CA ALA A 236 11.46 12.78 -15.77
C ALA A 236 11.41 11.29 -15.39
N ASP A 237 12.48 10.78 -14.76
CA ASP A 237 12.58 9.39 -14.31
C ASP A 237 11.54 9.03 -13.24
N SER A 238 10.97 10.02 -12.53
CA SER A 238 9.92 9.78 -11.53
C SER A 238 8.64 9.20 -12.13
N ALA A 239 8.38 9.40 -13.43
CA ALA A 239 7.20 8.84 -14.09
C ALA A 239 7.16 7.30 -14.01
N ILE A 240 8.31 6.64 -14.12
CA ILE A 240 8.39 5.17 -14.09
C ILE A 240 7.93 4.62 -12.74
N ILE A 241 8.24 5.34 -11.66
CA ILE A 241 7.91 4.98 -10.27
C ILE A 241 6.39 4.85 -10.11
N PHE A 242 5.65 5.85 -10.58
CA PHE A 242 4.20 5.88 -10.45
C PHE A 242 3.51 4.91 -11.40
N ILE A 243 3.99 4.78 -12.64
CA ILE A 243 3.46 3.80 -13.61
C ILE A 243 3.62 2.38 -13.08
N LEU A 244 4.80 2.03 -12.57
CA LEU A 244 5.04 0.73 -11.96
C LEU A 244 4.20 0.53 -10.69
N SER A 245 3.95 1.58 -9.92
CA SER A 245 3.11 1.53 -8.71
C SER A 245 1.64 1.17 -9.02
N ILE A 246 1.08 1.61 -10.16
CA ILE A 246 -0.28 1.22 -10.60
C ILE A 246 -0.36 -0.29 -10.79
N ILE A 247 0.64 -0.87 -11.45
CA ILE A 247 0.69 -2.31 -11.70
C ILE A 247 0.90 -3.03 -10.36
N LYS A 248 1.91 -2.60 -9.61
CA LYS A 248 2.28 -3.16 -8.33
C LYS A 248 3.06 -2.15 -7.50
N LYS A 249 2.47 -1.74 -6.37
CA LYS A 249 3.06 -0.79 -5.41
C LYS A 249 4.50 -1.13 -5.01
N ASP A 250 4.82 -2.41 -4.82
CA ASP A 250 6.17 -2.84 -4.42
C ASP A 250 7.23 -2.57 -5.51
N LEU A 251 6.85 -2.67 -6.80
CA LEU A 251 7.74 -2.37 -7.93
C LEU A 251 8.04 -0.86 -7.99
N GLY A 252 7.03 -0.03 -7.76
CA GLY A 252 7.19 1.42 -7.65
C GLY A 252 8.17 1.80 -6.55
N ALA A 253 7.99 1.25 -5.35
CA ALA A 253 8.90 1.49 -4.23
C ALA A 253 10.33 0.98 -4.49
N ALA A 254 10.49 -0.20 -5.11
CA ALA A 254 11.79 -0.72 -5.50
C ALA A 254 12.49 0.17 -6.55
N SER A 255 11.76 0.65 -7.55
CA SER A 255 12.31 1.56 -8.57
C SER A 255 12.76 2.89 -7.98
N LEU A 256 12.03 3.41 -6.99
CA LEU A 256 12.43 4.62 -6.28
C LEU A 256 13.73 4.41 -5.48
N LEU A 257 13.89 3.24 -4.84
CA LEU A 257 15.13 2.89 -4.14
C LEU A 257 16.32 2.72 -5.08
N ALA A 258 16.11 2.15 -6.27
CA ALA A 258 17.15 2.05 -7.30
C ALA A 258 17.58 3.44 -7.82
N LEU A 259 16.62 4.33 -8.06
CA LEU A 259 16.89 5.71 -8.49
C LEU A 259 17.59 6.54 -7.40
N PHE A 260 17.23 6.31 -6.13
CA PHE A 260 17.95 6.87 -4.98
C PHE A 260 19.42 6.44 -4.97
N ALA A 261 19.70 5.14 -5.15
CA ALA A 261 21.05 4.60 -5.16
C ALA A 261 21.92 5.17 -6.30
N ASN A 262 21.30 5.59 -7.41
CA ASN A 262 21.97 6.21 -8.55
C ASN A 262 22.29 7.71 -8.33
N GLY A 263 21.81 8.32 -7.24
CA GLY A 263 22.10 9.72 -6.88
C GLY A 263 21.45 10.78 -7.77
N SER A 264 20.43 10.42 -8.56
CA SER A 264 19.78 11.34 -9.52
C SER A 264 18.67 12.22 -8.91
N PHE A 265 18.38 12.06 -7.61
CA PHE A 265 17.30 12.78 -6.93
C PHE A 265 17.83 13.57 -5.72
N THR A 266 17.27 14.76 -5.48
CA THR A 266 17.50 15.51 -4.24
C THR A 266 16.67 14.95 -3.09
N ASP A 267 17.14 15.12 -1.85
CA ASP A 267 16.46 14.63 -0.64
C ASP A 267 14.98 15.08 -0.56
N ALA A 268 14.70 16.32 -0.96
CA ALA A 268 13.35 16.87 -1.02
C ALA A 268 12.48 16.15 -2.05
N GLN A 269 13.01 15.85 -3.24
CA GLN A 269 12.29 15.13 -4.28
C GLN A 269 11.99 13.68 -3.88
N ILE A 270 12.93 13.01 -3.21
CA ILE A 270 12.74 11.65 -2.67
C ILE A 270 11.62 11.66 -1.64
N PHE A 271 11.62 12.65 -0.74
CA PHE A 271 10.58 12.80 0.27
C PHE A 271 9.19 12.99 -0.36
N VAL A 272 9.07 13.90 -1.35
CA VAL A 272 7.81 14.13 -2.09
C VAL A 272 7.35 12.84 -2.77
N CYS A 273 8.23 12.15 -3.50
CA CYS A 273 7.90 10.90 -4.16
C CYS A 273 7.47 9.80 -3.18
N THR A 274 8.10 9.74 -2.00
CA THR A 274 7.78 8.76 -0.95
C THR A 274 6.38 8.99 -0.39
N VAL A 275 6.02 10.24 -0.06
CA VAL A 275 4.66 10.58 0.40
C VAL A 275 3.63 10.40 -0.71
N MET A 276 3.98 10.73 -1.95
CA MET A 276 3.12 10.49 -3.10
C MET A 276 2.82 9.00 -3.27
N LEU A 277 3.85 8.15 -3.22
CA LEU A 277 3.75 6.70 -3.38
C LEU A 277 2.89 6.01 -2.32
N THR A 278 2.88 6.50 -1.08
CA THR A 278 2.00 5.94 -0.04
C THR A 278 0.54 6.20 -0.35
N LEU A 279 0.25 7.47 -0.68
CA LEU A 279 -1.10 7.96 -1.00
C LEU A 279 -1.62 7.48 -2.36
N PHE A 280 -0.70 7.02 -3.21
CA PHE A 280 -1.02 6.63 -4.57
C PHE A 280 -1.92 5.39 -4.62
N VAL A 281 -2.51 5.21 -5.79
CA VAL A 281 -3.47 4.17 -6.17
C VAL A 281 -3.28 2.80 -5.51
N PRO A 282 -4.37 2.14 -5.05
CA PRO A 282 -4.31 0.74 -4.61
C PRO A 282 -3.85 -0.19 -5.75
N CYS A 283 -3.07 -1.22 -5.42
CA CYS A 283 -2.53 -2.15 -6.41
C CYS A 283 -3.64 -2.91 -7.18
N LEU A 284 -3.31 -3.47 -8.34
CA LEU A 284 -4.26 -4.24 -9.15
C LEU A 284 -4.98 -5.34 -8.35
N ALA A 285 -4.28 -6.00 -7.43
CA ALA A 285 -4.87 -7.05 -6.60
C ALA A 285 -5.94 -6.52 -5.64
N SER A 286 -5.72 -5.37 -4.99
CA SER A 286 -6.74 -4.78 -4.11
C SER A 286 -7.90 -4.20 -4.92
N MET A 287 -7.64 -3.70 -6.12
CA MET A 287 -8.68 -3.28 -7.06
C MET A 287 -9.60 -4.43 -7.46
N ILE A 288 -9.07 -5.62 -7.78
CA ILE A 288 -9.87 -6.80 -8.12
C ILE A 288 -10.82 -7.17 -6.96
N ILE A 289 -10.32 -7.15 -5.72
CA ILE A 289 -11.15 -7.44 -4.54
C ILE A 289 -12.21 -6.36 -4.34
N LEU A 290 -11.86 -5.08 -4.52
CA LEU A 290 -12.82 -3.98 -4.41
C LEU A 290 -13.94 -4.11 -5.45
N PHE A 291 -13.59 -4.42 -6.70
CA PHE A 291 -14.56 -4.64 -7.79
C PHE A 291 -15.47 -5.84 -7.57
N LYS A 292 -14.98 -6.87 -6.88
CA LYS A 292 -15.75 -8.07 -6.57
C LYS A 292 -16.80 -7.83 -5.48
N HIS A 293 -16.56 -6.87 -4.57
CA HIS A 293 -17.34 -6.74 -3.34
C HIS A 293 -18.08 -5.42 -3.15
N GLU A 294 -17.68 -4.36 -3.85
CA GLU A 294 -18.39 -3.08 -3.89
C GLU A 294 -18.86 -2.78 -5.32
N ASN A 295 -19.73 -1.78 -5.44
CA ASN A 295 -20.22 -1.35 -6.74
C ASN A 295 -19.07 -0.76 -7.58
N LYS A 296 -19.05 -1.07 -8.88
CA LYS A 296 -18.02 -0.56 -9.83
C LYS A 296 -17.82 0.95 -9.76
N LEU A 297 -18.91 1.71 -9.58
CA LEU A 297 -18.88 3.17 -9.43
C LEU A 297 -18.15 3.62 -8.15
N ILE A 298 -18.36 2.92 -7.04
CA ILE A 298 -17.69 3.23 -5.78
C ILE A 298 -16.20 2.92 -5.92
N THR A 299 -15.85 1.75 -6.48
CA THR A 299 -14.45 1.38 -6.73
C THR A 299 -13.74 2.40 -7.63
N ALA A 300 -14.37 2.82 -8.72
CA ALA A 300 -13.83 3.85 -9.60
C ALA A 300 -13.68 5.20 -8.86
N GLY A 301 -14.66 5.58 -8.04
CA GLY A 301 -14.60 6.78 -7.21
C GLY A 301 -13.44 6.77 -6.23
N ILE A 302 -13.18 5.65 -5.54
CA ILE A 302 -12.04 5.48 -4.63
C ILE A 302 -10.73 5.63 -5.40
N TRP A 303 -10.64 5.01 -6.58
CA TRP A 303 -9.43 5.07 -7.40
C TRP A 303 -9.10 6.48 -7.87
N VAL A 304 -10.09 7.19 -8.42
CA VAL A 304 -9.94 8.59 -8.85
C VAL A 304 -9.61 9.50 -7.66
N LEU A 305 -10.26 9.28 -6.50
CA LEU A 305 -9.98 10.02 -5.28
C LEU A 305 -8.53 9.85 -4.83
N CYS A 306 -7.99 8.63 -4.81
CA CYS A 306 -6.59 8.38 -4.46
C CYS A 306 -5.62 9.09 -5.41
N ILE A 307 -5.88 9.05 -6.72
CA ILE A 307 -5.03 9.74 -7.72
C ILE A 307 -5.04 11.25 -7.48
N LEU A 308 -6.24 11.84 -7.44
CA LEU A 308 -6.37 13.28 -7.24
C LEU A 308 -5.71 13.72 -5.94
N LEU A 309 -5.91 12.95 -4.87
CA LEU A 309 -5.37 13.34 -3.59
C LEU A 309 -3.85 13.22 -3.50
N SER A 310 -3.30 12.16 -4.08
CA SER A 310 -1.86 12.01 -4.23
C SER A 310 -1.33 13.24 -4.97
N LEU A 311 -1.84 13.55 -6.17
CA LEU A 311 -1.38 14.71 -6.96
C LEU A 311 -1.45 16.04 -6.21
N ILE A 312 -2.54 16.29 -5.48
CA ILE A 312 -2.69 17.50 -4.67
C ILE A 312 -1.65 17.53 -3.54
N ALA A 313 -1.47 16.44 -2.80
CA ALA A 313 -0.48 16.34 -1.73
C ALA A 313 0.94 16.55 -2.27
N GLY A 314 1.28 15.94 -3.41
CA GLY A 314 2.57 16.12 -4.08
C GLY A 314 2.82 17.54 -4.53
N LYS A 315 1.80 18.21 -5.08
CA LYS A 315 1.93 19.61 -5.50
C LYS A 315 2.17 20.54 -4.31
N ILE A 316 1.42 20.34 -3.22
CA ILE A 316 1.58 21.12 -1.98
C ILE A 316 2.99 20.93 -1.41
N LEU A 317 3.46 19.69 -1.31
CA LEU A 317 4.79 19.39 -0.78
C LEU A 317 5.91 19.89 -1.69
N SER A 318 5.78 19.69 -3.01
CA SER A 318 6.72 20.22 -4.00
C SER A 318 6.83 21.75 -3.90
N SER A 319 5.70 22.44 -3.76
CA SER A 319 5.70 23.89 -3.60
C SER A 319 6.34 24.37 -2.30
N LEU A 320 6.25 23.58 -1.22
CA LEU A 320 6.81 23.92 0.08
C LEU A 320 8.30 23.58 0.21
N LEU A 321 8.77 22.50 -0.43
CA LEU A 321 10.12 21.99 -0.25
C LEU A 321 11.07 22.25 -1.43
N ILE A 322 10.55 22.24 -2.66
CA ILE A 322 11.37 22.30 -3.88
C ILE A 322 11.46 23.73 -4.41
N LEU A 323 10.33 24.46 -4.44
CA LEU A 323 10.27 25.83 -4.94
C LEU A 323 11.06 26.90 -4.15
N PRO A 324 11.30 26.78 -2.82
CA PRO A 324 12.09 27.78 -2.10
C PRO A 324 13.60 27.54 -2.14
N LEU A 325 14.09 26.48 -2.79
CA LEU A 325 15.53 26.28 -2.97
C LEU A 325 15.99 27.13 -4.16
N PRO A 326 16.79 28.19 -3.97
CA PRO A 326 17.44 28.84 -5.09
C PRO A 326 18.39 27.82 -5.72
N TYR A 327 18.28 27.65 -7.03
CA TYR A 327 19.24 26.90 -7.84
C TYR A 327 20.64 27.49 -7.72
#